data_AF-Q39327-F1
#
_entry.id   AF-Q39327-F1
#
_cell.length_a   1.000
_cell.length_b   1.000
_cell.length_c   1.000
_cell.angle_alpha   90.00
_cell.angle_beta   90.00
_cell.angle_gamma   90.00
#
_symmetry.space_group_name_H-M   'P 1'
#
loop_
_entity.id
_entity.type
_entity.pdbx_description
1 polymer ?
#
loop_
_entity_poly.entity_id
_entity_poly.type
_entity_poly.pdbx_seq_one_letter_code
_entity_poly.pdbx_strand_id
1 'polypeptide(L)' 'DWLVEVSEEYKLASDTLYLAVNLIDRFLSNNYIEKRRLQLLGVTCMLIASKYEEIYP' A
#
# COMPACT_ATOMS: atom_id res chain seq x y z
N ASP A 1 -5.51 9.16 -3.81
CA ASP A 1 -4.54 10.21 -4.18
C ASP A 1 -3.22 10.02 -3.45
N TRP A 2 -3.12 10.15 -2.13
CA TRP A 2 -1.83 9.98 -1.41
C TRP A 2 -1.05 8.69 -1.72
N LEU A 3 -1.69 7.51 -1.75
CA LEU A 3 -1.02 6.25 -2.11
C LEU A 3 -0.51 6.22 -3.56
N VAL A 4 -1.19 6.91 -4.47
CA VAL A 4 -0.81 7.02 -5.88
C VAL A 4 0.40 7.95 -5.99
N GLU A 5 0.38 9.11 -5.33
CA GLU A 5 1.51 10.04 -5.26
C GLU A 5 2.78 9.34 -4.72
N VAL A 6 2.65 8.53 -3.67
CA VAL A 6 3.77 7.73 -3.14
C VAL A 6 4.25 6.72 -4.18
N SER A 7 3.36 5.98 -4.84
CA SER A 7 3.78 5.02 -5.86
C SER A 7 4.51 5.67 -7.04
N GLU A 8 4.08 6.87 -7.45
CA GLU A 8 4.70 7.62 -8.54
C GLU A 8 6.07 8.17 -8.15
N GLU A 9 6.19 8.73 -6.94
CA GLU A 9 7.46 9.27 -6.41
C GLU A 9 8.55 8.19 -6.33
N TYR A 10 8.18 6.99 -5.88
CA TYR A 10 9.08 5.83 -5.80
C TYR A 10 9.18 5.03 -7.11
N LYS A 11 8.45 5.44 -8.17
CA LYS A 11 8.40 4.76 -9.47
C LYS A 11 8.08 3.26 -9.36
N LEU A 12 7.19 2.92 -8.43
CA LEU A 12 6.74 1.54 -8.24
C LEU A 12 5.90 1.09 -9.45
N ALA A 13 5.89 -0.21 -9.72
CA ALA A 13 5.02 -0.81 -10.71
C ALA A 13 3.55 -0.59 -10.34
N SER A 14 2.68 -0.47 -11.35
CA SER A 14 1.23 -0.37 -11.12
C SER A 14 0.69 -1.57 -10.36
N ASP A 15 1.26 -2.77 -10.59
CA ASP A 15 0.90 -4.01 -9.89
C ASP A 15 1.19 -3.91 -8.38
N THR A 16 2.31 -3.29 -7.99
CA THR A 16 2.64 -2.99 -6.59
C THR A 16 1.56 -2.11 -5.94
N LEU A 17 1.09 -1.07 -6.64
CA LEU A 17 0.02 -0.19 -6.14
C LEU A 17 -1.30 -0.97 -6.00
N TYR A 18 -1.69 -1.76 -7.01
CA TYR A 18 -2.92 -2.55 -6.97
C TYR A 18 -2.90 -3.59 -5.84
N LEU A 19 -1.77 -4.26 -5.63
CA LEU A 19 -1.59 -5.20 -4.53
C LEU A 19 -1.66 -4.49 -3.18
N ALA A 20 -1.02 -3.33 -3.02
CA ALA A 20 -1.10 -2.54 -1.79
C ALA A 20 -2.54 -2.13 -1.46
N VAL A 21 -3.31 -1.67 -2.45
CA VAL A 21 -4.74 -1.33 -2.29
C VAL A 21 -5.54 -2.56 -1.88
N ASN A 22 -5.32 -3.71 -2.54
CA ASN A 22 -5.99 -4.96 -2.18
C ASN A 22 -5.72 -5.38 -0.72
N LEU A 23 -4.48 -5.23 -0.25
CA LEU A 23 -4.11 -5.53 1.14
C LEU A 23 -4.81 -4.59 2.13
N ILE A 24 -4.90 -3.30 1.81
CA ILE A 24 -5.59 -2.30 2.63
C ILE A 24 -7.08 -2.65 2.74
N ASP A 25 -7.75 -2.91 1.62
CA ASP A 25 -9.18 -3.22 1.60
C ASP A 25 -9.50 -4.49 2.40
N ARG A 26 -8.66 -5.54 2.26
CA ARG A 26 -8.80 -6.79 3.03
C ARG A 26 -8.55 -6.60 4.52
N PHE A 27 -7.66 -5.69 4.90
CA PHE A 27 -7.41 -5.39 6.30
C PHE A 27 -8.59 -4.63 6.90
N LEU A 28 -9.07 -3.59 6.22
CA LEU A 28 -10.16 -2.73 6.69
C LEU A 28 -11.53 -3.41 6.68
N SER A 29 -11.73 -4.44 5.86
CA SER A 29 -12.98 -5.22 5.86
C SER A 29 -13.21 -5.99 7.17
N ASN A 30 -12.14 -6.33 7.90
CA ASN A 30 -12.20 -7.11 9.14
C ASN A 30 -11.73 -6.35 10.39
N ASN A 31 -11.11 -5.18 10.24
CA ASN A 31 -10.49 -4.44 11.34
C ASN A 31 -10.90 -2.97 11.31
N TYR A 32 -11.35 -2.47 12.46
CA TYR A 32 -11.50 -1.04 12.66
C TYR A 32 -10.14 -0.41 12.97
N ILE A 33 -9.81 0.66 12.25
CA ILE A 33 -8.60 1.46 12.48
C ILE A 33 -8.97 2.93 12.61
N GLU A 34 -8.32 3.61 13.55
CA GLU A 34 -8.42 5.06 13.67
C GLU A 34 -7.81 5.76 12.44
N LYS A 35 -8.41 6.86 11.99
CA LYS A 35 -7.94 7.62 10.82
C LYS A 35 -6.45 7.98 10.88
N ARG A 36 -5.90 8.24 12.09
CA ARG A 36 -4.48 8.55 12.31
C ARG A 36 -3.54 7.39 11.96
N ARG A 37 -4.02 6.14 12.00
CA ARG A 37 -3.25 4.93 11.68
C ARG A 37 -3.38 4.50 10.23
N LEU A 38 -4.23 5.14 9.42
CA LEU A 38 -4.41 4.79 8.01
C LEU A 38 -3.13 4.99 7.18
N GLN A 39 -2.35 6.04 7.45
CA GLN A 39 -1.07 6.22 6.76
C GLN A 39 -0.07 5.11 7.09
N LEU A 40 0.01 4.71 8.37
CA LEU A 40 0.87 3.59 8.78
C LEU A 40 0.46 2.28 8.09
N LEU A 41 -0.85 2.01 8.01
CA LEU A 41 -1.38 0.86 7.27
C LEU A 41 -0.98 0.95 5.79
N GLY A 42 -1.19 2.10 5.15
CA GLY A 42 -0.86 2.34 3.75
C GLY A 42 0.62 2.11 3.44
N VAL A 43 1.53 2.70 4.22
CA VAL A 43 2.99 2.48 4.07
C VAL A 43 3.34 1.00 4.26
N THR A 44 2.75 0.35 5.26
CA THR A 44 3.02 -1.07 5.53
C THR A 44 2.57 -1.96 4.39
N CYS A 45 1.36 -1.75 3.87
CA CYS A 45 0.83 -2.48 2.72
C CYS A 45 1.65 -2.22 1.45
N MET A 46 2.11 -0.99 1.23
CA MET A 46 2.97 -0.63 0.09
C MET A 46 4.35 -1.28 0.19
N LEU A 47 4.96 -1.31 1.38
CA LEU A 47 6.22 -2.01 1.63
C LEU A 47 6.08 -3.53 1.45
N ILE A 48 4.95 -4.11 1.86
CA ILE A 48 4.69 -5.53 1.61
C ILE A 48 4.57 -5.75 0.11
N ALA A 49 3.73 -4.98 -0.58
CA ALA A 49 3.51 -5.14 -2.01
C ALA A 49 4.80 -4.96 -2.82
N SER A 50 5.66 -4.00 -2.48
CA SER A 50 6.91 -3.78 -3.20
C SER A 50 7.84 -5.00 -3.08
N LYS A 51 7.90 -5.63 -1.92
CA LYS A 51 8.68 -6.87 -1.74
C LYS A 51 8.15 -8.07 -2.54
N TYR A 52 6.88 -8.05 -2.93
CA TYR A 52 6.27 -9.12 -3.71
C TYR A 52 6.44 -8.90 -5.21
N GLU A 53 6.25 -7.68 -5.69
CA GLU A 53 6.18 -7.36 -7.12
C GLU A 53 7.50 -6.79 -7.68
N GLU A 54 8.27 -6.06 -6.87
CA GLU A 54 9.52 -5.45 -7.34
C GLU A 54 10.69 -6.43 -7.26
N ILE A 55 11.51 -6.48 -8.31
CA ILE A 55 12.78 -7.23 -8.32
C ILE A 55 13.76 -6.62 -7.32
N TYR A 56 13.72 -5.30 -7.17
CA TYR A 56 14.50 -4.52 -6.21
C TYR A 56 13.57 -3.60 -5.42
N PRO A 57 13.12 -4.03 -4.23
CA PRO A 57 12.14 -3.30 -3.42
C PRO A 57 12.73 -2.13 -2.62
#